data_AF-A0A6I5ZXZ6-F1
#
_entry.id   AF-A0A6I5ZXZ6-F1
#
_cell.length_a   1.000
_cell.length_b   1.000
_cell.length_c   1.000
_cell.angle_alpha   90.00
_cell.angle_beta   90.00
_cell.angle_gamma   90.00
#
_symmetry.space_group_name_H-M   'P 1'
#
loop_
_entity.id
_entity.type
_entity.pdbx_description
1 polymer ?
#
loop_
_entity_poly.entity_id
_entity_poly.type
_entity_poly.pdbx_seq_one_letter_code
_entity_poly.pdbx_strand_id
1 'polypeptide(L)'
;MSQHHRVRTPVARTRSQRRAAEAAARRAARAAEPPHVRRRRRLLRWSWLPAAVVLGFATHLLVVNVVYAQGRAAWDARRDQDAIDVFDRQRSVVPVEQWKADFNAGTAYLRQDRTARALDALDQALVGVPDAHRCAVQTNRALALEGEQAHLVRSAQDSLEKAEEILAAQVARDAGEPYDEELVEPPYDDADPYVEELRWAQYLLDSAADQAALRIEALADPACTPPPSAGGGGGGGGGEDAQDARDEAREQAQQQVRELGELAQDVGEAATAAEQGTSTPSPAPGSGTDPAPAPQDAEAQRQAELAERNEQANGGGAGADPGPGDAPGDGSTGGGTEPGQGGTAPGGRRW
;
A
#
# COMPACT_ATOMS: atom_id res chain seq x y z
N MET A 1 79.04 76.92 -15.57
CA MET A 1 78.27 76.19 -14.53
C MET A 1 77.20 75.36 -15.21
N SER A 2 77.47 74.07 -15.46
CA SER A 2 76.53 73.13 -16.11
C SER A 2 75.66 72.46 -15.06
N GLN A 3 74.34 72.68 -15.12
CA GLN A 3 73.36 71.88 -14.38
C GLN A 3 72.89 70.72 -15.26
N HIS A 4 73.31 69.50 -14.89
CA HIS A 4 72.79 68.28 -15.49
C HIS A 4 71.43 67.94 -14.88
N HIS A 5 70.36 68.08 -15.67
CA HIS A 5 69.05 67.50 -15.35
C HIS A 5 69.11 65.97 -15.45
N ARG A 6 69.18 65.29 -14.30
CA ARG A 6 68.98 63.83 -14.23
C ARG A 6 67.50 63.52 -14.47
N VAL A 7 67.20 62.97 -15.64
CA VAL A 7 65.90 62.37 -15.96
C VAL A 7 65.77 61.07 -15.14
N ARG A 8 64.91 61.08 -14.11
CA ARG A 8 64.56 59.88 -13.36
C ARG A 8 63.54 59.06 -14.16
N THR A 9 63.96 57.89 -14.64
CA THR A 9 63.05 56.89 -15.24
C THR A 9 62.13 56.30 -14.17
N PRO A 10 60.81 56.21 -14.41
CA PRO A 10 59.87 55.67 -13.43
C PRO A 10 60.06 54.15 -13.28
N VAL A 11 60.37 53.73 -12.06
CA VAL A 11 60.47 52.32 -11.67
C VAL A 11 59.09 51.65 -11.84
N ALA A 12 59.05 50.53 -12.56
CA ALA A 12 57.85 49.76 -12.79
C ALA A 12 57.24 49.30 -11.46
N ARG A 13 56.09 49.88 -11.08
CA ARG A 13 55.33 49.44 -9.91
C ARG A 13 55.00 47.96 -10.05
N THR A 14 55.38 47.19 -9.05
CA THR A 14 55.12 45.75 -8.98
C THR A 14 53.62 45.47 -9.01
N ARG A 15 53.19 44.30 -9.52
CA ARG A 15 51.77 43.90 -9.59
C ARG A 15 51.05 44.04 -8.24
N SER A 16 51.77 43.88 -7.13
CA SER A 16 51.24 44.07 -5.76
C SER A 16 50.84 45.53 -5.48
N GLN A 17 51.63 46.51 -5.91
CA GLN A 17 51.32 47.93 -5.72
C GLN A 17 50.09 48.37 -6.54
N ARG A 18 49.89 47.82 -7.74
CA ARG A 18 48.68 48.06 -8.54
C ARG A 18 47.43 47.50 -7.85
N ARG A 19 47.48 46.26 -7.36
CA ARG A 19 46.36 45.64 -6.61
C ARG A 19 46.03 46.42 -5.33
N ALA A 20 47.04 46.89 -4.61
CA ALA A 20 46.83 47.69 -3.40
C ALA A 20 46.17 49.05 -3.71
N ALA A 21 46.62 49.74 -4.76
CA ALA A 21 46.03 51.00 -5.20
C ALA A 21 44.58 50.82 -5.70
N GLU A 22 44.29 49.75 -6.45
CA GLU A 22 42.92 49.42 -6.87
C GLU A 22 42.02 49.08 -5.68
N ALA A 23 42.52 48.35 -4.68
CA ALA A 23 41.76 48.07 -3.47
C ALA A 23 41.48 49.34 -2.65
N ALA A 24 42.45 50.26 -2.54
CA ALA A 24 42.27 51.54 -1.86
C ALA A 24 41.26 52.44 -2.60
N ALA A 25 41.34 52.53 -3.93
CA ALA A 25 40.39 53.27 -4.75
C ALA A 25 38.96 52.73 -4.60
N ARG A 26 38.78 51.39 -4.57
CA ARG A 26 37.47 50.75 -4.32
C ARG A 26 36.93 51.04 -2.92
N ARG A 27 37.78 51.16 -1.90
CA ARG A 27 37.36 51.54 -0.54
C ARG A 27 36.94 53.00 -0.47
N ALA A 28 37.69 53.91 -1.10
CA ALA A 28 37.35 55.33 -1.19
C ALA A 28 36.02 55.56 -1.94
N ALA A 29 35.82 54.89 -3.07
CA ALA A 29 34.57 54.94 -3.82
C ALA A 29 33.36 54.46 -3.00
N ARG A 30 33.53 53.40 -2.18
CA ARG A 30 32.49 52.90 -1.25
C ARG A 30 32.22 53.85 -0.09
N ALA A 31 33.20 54.63 0.35
CA ALA A 31 33.02 55.62 1.42
C ALA A 31 32.28 56.88 0.93
N ALA A 32 32.43 57.22 -0.35
CA ALA A 32 31.73 58.33 -1.00
C ALA A 32 30.27 58.00 -1.40
N GLU A 33 29.84 56.74 -1.29
CA GLU A 33 28.45 56.37 -1.58
C GLU A 33 27.49 56.99 -0.55
N PRO A 34 26.42 57.67 -1.01
CA PRO A 34 25.48 58.29 -0.10
C PRO A 34 24.78 57.24 0.78
N PRO A 35 24.44 57.59 2.04
CA PRO A 35 23.98 56.63 3.05
C PRO A 35 22.74 55.83 2.62
N HIS A 36 21.86 56.43 1.81
CA HIS A 36 20.67 55.74 1.28
C HIS A 36 21.02 54.58 0.32
N VAL A 37 22.08 54.70 -0.49
CA VAL A 37 22.55 53.63 -1.39
C VAL A 37 23.11 52.46 -0.59
N ARG A 38 23.88 52.75 0.47
CA ARG A 38 24.43 51.72 1.38
C ARG A 38 23.31 50.98 2.11
N ARG A 39 22.30 51.69 2.62
CA ARG A 39 21.11 51.08 3.26
C ARG A 39 20.33 50.22 2.27
N ARG A 40 20.07 50.70 1.05
CA ARG A 40 19.36 49.94 0.00
C ARG A 40 20.11 48.66 -0.39
N ARG A 41 21.43 48.72 -0.61
CA ARG A 41 22.25 47.53 -0.92
C ARG A 41 22.27 46.53 0.23
N ARG A 42 22.30 47.00 1.48
CA ARG A 42 22.18 46.12 2.65
C ARG A 42 20.80 45.46 2.65
N LEU A 43 19.72 46.22 2.52
CA LEU A 43 18.37 45.65 2.48
C LEU A 43 18.20 44.61 1.35
N LEU A 44 18.69 44.88 0.14
CA LEU A 44 18.65 43.91 -0.97
C LEU A 44 19.44 42.62 -0.67
N ARG A 45 20.59 42.75 0.01
CA ARG A 45 21.39 41.59 0.47
C ARG A 45 20.78 40.85 1.66
N TRP A 46 19.81 41.41 2.34
CA TRP A 46 19.07 40.70 3.39
C TRP A 46 17.74 40.18 2.87
N SER A 47 17.17 40.78 1.82
CA SER A 47 15.92 40.33 1.20
C SER A 47 16.11 39.16 0.23
N TRP A 48 17.29 38.95 -0.36
CA TRP A 48 17.49 37.79 -1.24
C TRP A 48 17.47 36.46 -0.49
N LEU A 49 17.84 36.43 0.80
CA LEU A 49 17.80 35.20 1.61
C LEU A 49 16.37 34.66 1.77
N PRO A 50 15.39 35.42 2.31
CA PRO A 50 14.02 34.94 2.40
C PRO A 50 13.43 34.70 1.00
N ALA A 51 13.77 35.50 -0.01
CA ALA A 51 13.34 35.25 -1.38
C ALA A 51 13.86 33.91 -1.93
N ALA A 52 15.12 33.57 -1.66
CA ALA A 52 15.72 32.30 -2.08
C ALA A 52 15.10 31.12 -1.33
N VAL A 53 14.78 31.26 -0.04
CA VAL A 53 14.07 30.23 0.74
C VAL A 53 12.68 30.00 0.17
N VAL A 54 11.91 31.07 -0.09
CA VAL A 54 10.58 30.97 -0.71
C VAL A 54 10.64 30.33 -2.10
N LEU A 55 11.62 30.71 -2.92
CA LEU A 55 11.83 30.12 -4.24
C LEU A 55 12.20 28.64 -4.16
N GLY A 56 13.08 28.27 -3.22
CA GLY A 56 13.45 26.88 -2.97
C GLY A 56 12.25 26.05 -2.53
N PHE A 57 11.43 26.57 -1.61
CA PHE A 57 10.21 25.94 -1.16
C PHE A 57 9.17 25.80 -2.29
N ALA A 58 8.97 26.84 -3.10
CA ALA A 58 8.06 26.77 -4.25
C ALA A 58 8.52 25.76 -5.30
N THR A 59 9.82 25.71 -5.58
CA THR A 59 10.43 24.71 -6.48
C THR A 59 10.22 23.31 -5.94
N HIS A 60 10.42 23.12 -4.63
CA HIS A 60 10.20 21.85 -3.96
C HIS A 60 8.74 21.39 -4.05
N LEU A 61 7.78 22.26 -3.78
CA LEU A 61 6.35 21.95 -3.95
C LEU A 61 6.00 21.58 -5.39
N LEU A 62 6.62 22.24 -6.38
CA LEU A 62 6.43 21.89 -7.79
C LEU A 62 6.95 20.48 -8.09
N VAL A 63 8.15 20.14 -7.59
CA VAL A 63 8.74 18.80 -7.76
C VAL A 63 7.86 17.72 -7.12
N VAL A 64 7.39 17.93 -5.90
CA VAL A 64 6.51 16.99 -5.20
C VAL A 64 5.22 16.73 -5.98
N ASN A 65 4.56 17.79 -6.49
CA ASN A 65 3.35 17.65 -7.29
C ASN A 65 3.59 16.88 -8.60
N VAL A 66 4.73 17.12 -9.27
CA VAL A 66 5.09 16.40 -10.49
C VAL A 66 5.35 14.92 -10.20
N VAL A 67 6.09 14.59 -9.14
CA VAL A 67 6.35 13.21 -8.73
C VAL A 67 5.05 12.49 -8.37
N TYR A 68 4.17 13.14 -7.60
CA TYR A 68 2.86 12.59 -7.28
C TYR A 68 2.01 12.34 -8.54
N ALA A 69 1.94 13.29 -9.46
CA ALA A 69 1.18 13.14 -10.71
C ALA A 69 1.72 12.00 -11.58
N GLN A 70 3.05 11.79 -11.60
CA GLN A 70 3.68 10.65 -12.29
C GLN A 70 3.28 9.32 -11.64
N GLY A 71 3.35 9.23 -10.31
CA GLY A 71 2.97 8.02 -9.57
C GLY A 71 1.49 7.71 -9.75
N ARG A 72 0.63 8.73 -9.70
CA ARG A 72 -0.81 8.58 -9.95
C ARG A 72 -1.10 8.14 -11.38
N ALA A 73 -0.43 8.73 -12.38
CA ALA A 73 -0.59 8.33 -13.77
C ALA A 73 -0.14 6.88 -14.01
N ALA A 74 0.95 6.44 -13.37
CA ALA A 74 1.38 5.03 -13.41
C ALA A 74 0.34 4.11 -12.74
N TRP A 75 -0.18 4.54 -11.58
CA TRP A 75 -1.21 3.81 -10.85
C TRP A 75 -2.50 3.64 -11.68
N ASP A 76 -2.99 4.73 -12.28
CA ASP A 76 -4.21 4.72 -13.11
C ASP A 76 -4.02 3.88 -14.38
N ALA A 77 -2.80 3.88 -14.94
CA ALA A 77 -2.42 3.05 -16.08
C ALA A 77 -2.13 1.57 -15.72
N ARG A 78 -2.38 1.14 -14.48
CA ARG A 78 -2.09 -0.23 -13.98
C ARG A 78 -0.62 -0.64 -14.15
N ARG A 79 0.30 0.33 -14.17
CA ARG A 79 1.75 0.09 -14.16
C ARG A 79 2.24 0.08 -12.73
N ASP A 80 1.93 -1.00 -12.03
CA ASP A 80 2.01 -1.08 -10.57
C ASP A 80 3.44 -0.92 -10.06
N GLN A 81 4.42 -1.54 -10.73
CA GLN A 81 5.83 -1.42 -10.36
C GLN A 81 6.33 0.02 -10.54
N ASP A 82 5.95 0.68 -11.64
CA ASP A 82 6.32 2.08 -11.88
C ASP A 82 5.68 2.99 -10.81
N ALA A 83 4.45 2.70 -10.39
CA ALA A 83 3.78 3.43 -9.32
C ALA A 83 4.52 3.25 -7.98
N ILE A 84 4.90 2.03 -7.63
CA ILE A 84 5.70 1.71 -6.44
C ILE A 84 7.01 2.51 -6.47
N ASP A 85 7.78 2.41 -7.55
CA ASP A 85 9.10 3.07 -7.67
C ASP A 85 8.99 4.60 -7.51
N VAL A 86 7.91 5.20 -8.03
CA VAL A 86 7.66 6.63 -7.91
C VAL A 86 7.21 7.00 -6.49
N PHE A 87 6.28 6.27 -5.89
CA PHE A 87 5.79 6.55 -4.54
C PHE A 87 6.86 6.30 -3.47
N ASP A 88 7.70 5.28 -3.63
CA ASP A 88 8.84 5.04 -2.73
C ASP A 88 9.84 6.19 -2.78
N ARG A 89 10.13 6.71 -3.98
CA ARG A 89 10.96 7.91 -4.13
C ARG A 89 10.30 9.12 -3.48
N GLN A 90 8.99 9.25 -3.60
CA GLN A 90 8.21 10.34 -3.01
C GLN A 90 8.41 10.44 -1.48
N ARG A 91 8.54 9.30 -0.78
CA ARG A 91 8.79 9.24 0.67
C ARG A 91 10.00 10.07 1.11
N SER A 92 11.08 10.03 0.32
CA SER A 92 12.32 10.74 0.63
C SER A 92 12.27 12.25 0.38
N VAL A 93 11.30 12.72 -0.42
CA VAL A 93 11.24 14.12 -0.89
C VAL A 93 10.08 14.90 -0.29
N VAL A 94 9.16 14.29 0.44
CA VAL A 94 7.98 14.97 1.00
C VAL A 94 8.17 15.21 2.51
N PRO A 95 8.44 16.44 2.97
CA PRO A 95 8.56 16.75 4.38
C PRO A 95 7.21 17.02 5.08
N VAL A 96 6.13 17.22 4.32
CA VAL A 96 4.79 17.58 4.83
C VAL A 96 3.79 16.55 4.33
N GLU A 97 2.93 16.02 5.22
CA GLU A 97 2.00 14.92 4.88
C GLU A 97 2.72 13.64 4.40
N GLN A 98 3.81 13.26 5.07
CA GLN A 98 4.59 12.04 4.77
C GLN A 98 3.72 10.80 4.62
N TRP A 99 2.67 10.69 5.44
CA TRP A 99 1.71 9.59 5.41
C TRP A 99 1.09 9.34 4.02
N LYS A 100 0.96 10.36 3.15
CA LYS A 100 0.40 10.18 1.80
C LYS A 100 1.31 9.37 0.89
N ALA A 101 2.63 9.59 0.99
CA ALA A 101 3.59 8.83 0.19
C ALA A 101 3.59 7.35 0.61
N ASP A 102 3.57 7.12 1.93
CA ASP A 102 3.47 5.79 2.53
C ASP A 102 2.15 5.09 2.18
N PHE A 103 1.03 5.78 2.29
CA PHE A 103 -0.28 5.25 1.91
C PHE A 103 -0.34 4.86 0.43
N ASN A 104 0.14 5.72 -0.47
CA ASN A 104 0.15 5.43 -1.91
C ASN A 104 1.08 4.25 -2.25
N ALA A 105 2.27 4.20 -1.64
CA ALA A 105 3.20 3.09 -1.81
C ALA A 105 2.58 1.78 -1.31
N GLY A 106 1.99 1.77 -0.11
CA GLY A 106 1.33 0.60 0.46
C GLY A 106 0.16 0.09 -0.39
N THR A 107 -0.63 1.00 -0.94
CA THR A 107 -1.71 0.66 -1.88
C THR A 107 -1.14 0.07 -3.19
N ALA A 108 -0.01 0.60 -3.69
CA ALA A 108 0.75 0.07 -4.82
C ALA A 108 1.30 -1.34 -4.58
N TYR A 109 1.86 -1.60 -3.40
CA TYR A 109 2.30 -2.92 -2.98
C TYR A 109 1.15 -3.92 -2.88
N LEU A 110 0.03 -3.52 -2.28
CA LEU A 110 -1.16 -4.36 -2.14
C LEU A 110 -1.69 -4.83 -3.49
N ARG A 111 -1.70 -3.96 -4.52
CA ARG A 111 -2.18 -4.33 -5.86
C ARG A 111 -1.28 -5.35 -6.58
N GLN A 112 -0.04 -5.53 -6.12
CA GLN A 112 0.88 -6.56 -6.60
C GLN A 112 0.96 -7.78 -5.67
N ASP A 113 0.04 -7.91 -4.72
CA ASP A 113 0.04 -8.96 -3.69
C ASP A 113 1.35 -9.01 -2.88
N ARG A 114 2.04 -7.86 -2.74
CA ARG A 114 3.24 -7.72 -1.90
C ARG A 114 2.84 -7.28 -0.50
N THR A 115 2.08 -8.14 0.18
CA THR A 115 1.38 -7.88 1.46
C THR A 115 2.30 -7.40 2.57
N ALA A 116 3.43 -8.08 2.84
CA ALA A 116 4.39 -7.64 3.84
C ALA A 116 4.91 -6.20 3.62
N ARG A 117 5.25 -5.84 2.37
CA ARG A 117 5.69 -4.46 2.03
C ARG A 117 4.54 -3.46 2.09
N ALA A 118 3.32 -3.89 1.78
CA ALA A 118 2.13 -3.07 1.94
C ALA A 118 1.89 -2.75 3.42
N LEU A 119 2.03 -3.74 4.32
CA LEU A 119 1.89 -3.58 5.77
C LEU A 119 2.93 -2.58 6.31
N ASP A 120 4.22 -2.77 6.02
CA ASP A 120 5.28 -1.84 6.41
C ASP A 120 4.95 -0.39 6.01
N ALA A 121 4.46 -0.22 4.77
CA ALA A 121 4.11 1.07 4.24
C ALA A 121 2.87 1.68 4.92
N LEU A 122 1.83 0.91 5.13
CA LEU A 122 0.58 1.38 5.71
C LEU A 122 0.73 1.67 7.21
N ASP A 123 1.54 0.89 7.92
CA ASP A 123 1.91 1.15 9.32
C ASP A 123 2.68 2.47 9.45
N GLN A 124 3.62 2.73 8.54
CA GLN A 124 4.32 4.02 8.50
C GLN A 124 3.36 5.19 8.19
N ALA A 125 2.35 4.97 7.34
CA ALA A 125 1.33 5.97 7.08
C ALA A 125 0.49 6.30 8.32
N LEU A 126 0.17 5.30 9.15
CA LEU A 126 -0.61 5.48 10.38
C LEU A 126 0.06 6.40 11.41
N VAL A 127 1.38 6.54 11.39
CA VAL A 127 2.14 7.38 12.35
C VAL A 127 1.74 8.86 12.27
N GLY A 128 1.40 9.36 11.08
CA GLY A 128 1.19 10.80 10.84
C GLY A 128 -0.11 11.15 10.12
N VAL A 129 -0.99 10.16 9.88
CA VAL A 129 -2.26 10.40 9.20
C VAL A 129 -3.23 11.18 10.11
N PRO A 130 -3.89 12.24 9.62
CA PRO A 130 -4.98 12.87 10.34
C PRO A 130 -6.18 11.93 10.49
N ASP A 131 -6.93 12.03 11.59
CA ASP A 131 -8.10 11.18 11.87
C ASP A 131 -9.09 11.12 10.68
N ALA A 132 -9.31 12.24 9.99
CA ALA A 132 -10.18 12.32 8.82
C ALA A 132 -9.79 11.39 7.65
N HIS A 133 -8.54 10.94 7.60
CA HIS A 133 -8.02 10.03 6.57
C HIS A 133 -7.59 8.67 7.14
N ARG A 134 -7.58 8.51 8.46
CA ARG A 134 -7.09 7.30 9.15
C ARG A 134 -7.86 6.05 8.73
N CYS A 135 -9.17 6.17 8.50
CA CYS A 135 -9.96 5.02 8.05
C CYS A 135 -9.56 4.48 6.67
N ALA A 136 -9.16 5.35 5.74
CA ALA A 136 -8.71 4.90 4.43
C ALA A 136 -7.42 4.08 4.53
N VAL A 137 -6.49 4.51 5.40
CA VAL A 137 -5.26 3.76 5.68
C VAL A 137 -5.57 2.43 6.34
N GLN A 138 -6.44 2.41 7.36
CA GLN A 138 -6.84 1.19 8.06
C GLN A 138 -7.55 0.19 7.15
N THR A 139 -8.39 0.67 6.22
CA THR A 139 -9.06 -0.20 5.24
C THR A 139 -8.05 -0.92 4.36
N ASN A 140 -7.06 -0.21 3.81
CA ASN A 140 -6.01 -0.84 3.01
C ASN A 140 -5.12 -1.75 3.86
N ARG A 141 -4.89 -1.40 5.12
CA ARG A 141 -4.14 -2.24 6.06
C ARG A 141 -4.88 -3.55 6.33
N ALA A 142 -6.18 -3.50 6.58
CA ALA A 142 -7.00 -4.69 6.76
C ALA A 142 -6.94 -5.64 5.56
N LEU A 143 -6.95 -5.10 4.32
CA LEU A 143 -6.78 -5.89 3.10
C LEU A 143 -5.37 -6.51 2.99
N ALA A 144 -4.33 -5.76 3.37
CA ALA A 144 -2.96 -6.29 3.38
C ALA A 144 -2.78 -7.41 4.43
N LEU A 145 -3.40 -7.28 5.60
CA LEU A 145 -3.41 -8.30 6.65
C LEU A 145 -4.13 -9.57 6.19
N GLU A 146 -5.27 -9.42 5.52
CA GLU A 146 -5.99 -10.54 4.91
C GLU A 146 -5.16 -11.26 3.85
N GLY A 147 -4.47 -10.52 2.98
CA GLY A 147 -3.56 -11.12 2.00
C GLY A 147 -2.38 -11.85 2.64
N GLU A 148 -1.77 -11.28 3.69
CA GLU A 148 -0.67 -11.91 4.43
C GLU A 148 -1.14 -13.19 5.14
N GLN A 149 -2.30 -13.14 5.80
CA GLN A 149 -2.95 -14.31 6.40
C GLN A 149 -3.13 -15.42 5.35
N ALA A 150 -3.68 -15.10 4.17
CA ALA A 150 -3.89 -16.07 3.10
C ALA A 150 -2.58 -16.63 2.51
N HIS A 151 -1.47 -15.88 2.58
CA HIS A 151 -0.15 -16.39 2.25
C HIS A 151 0.34 -17.39 3.32
N LEU A 152 0.25 -17.03 4.60
CA LEU A 152 0.66 -17.88 5.72
C LEU A 152 -0.12 -19.20 5.77
N VAL A 153 -1.43 -19.16 5.56
CA VAL A 153 -2.28 -20.38 5.51
C VAL A 153 -1.85 -21.31 4.38
N ARG A 154 -1.57 -20.79 3.18
CA ARG A 154 -1.05 -21.62 2.08
C ARG A 154 0.30 -22.23 2.41
N SER A 155 1.22 -21.45 2.96
CA SER A 155 2.52 -21.98 3.37
C SER A 155 2.39 -23.05 4.46
N ALA A 156 1.41 -22.93 5.37
CA ALA A 156 1.14 -23.96 6.35
C ALA A 156 0.62 -25.23 5.69
N GLN A 157 -0.30 -25.11 4.72
CA GLN A 157 -0.81 -26.24 3.94
C GLN A 157 0.31 -26.97 3.17
N ASP A 158 1.21 -26.23 2.52
CA ASP A 158 2.36 -26.80 1.80
C ASP A 158 3.25 -27.63 2.76
N SER A 159 3.46 -27.17 3.99
CA SER A 159 4.22 -27.91 5.00
C SER A 159 3.47 -29.11 5.58
N LEU A 160 2.15 -29.03 5.74
CA LEU A 160 1.35 -30.19 6.12
C LEU A 160 1.39 -31.27 5.03
N GLU A 161 1.27 -30.90 3.76
CA GLU A 161 1.40 -31.84 2.62
C GLU A 161 2.77 -32.52 2.64
N LYS A 162 3.85 -31.74 2.82
CA LYS A 162 5.20 -32.29 2.92
C LYS A 162 5.37 -33.22 4.13
N ALA A 163 4.76 -32.89 5.28
CA ALA A 163 4.75 -33.78 6.44
C ALA A 163 4.09 -35.13 6.10
N GLU A 164 3.02 -35.14 5.32
CA GLU A 164 2.37 -36.38 4.87
C GLU A 164 3.25 -37.21 3.93
N GLU A 165 3.96 -36.56 3.00
CA GLU A 165 4.91 -37.22 2.12
C GLU A 165 6.06 -37.89 2.91
N ILE A 166 6.62 -37.16 3.88
CA ILE A 166 7.66 -37.68 4.78
C ILE A 166 7.12 -38.88 5.55
N LEU A 167 5.92 -38.78 6.10
CA LEU A 167 5.30 -39.86 6.84
C LEU A 167 5.09 -41.10 5.95
N ALA A 168 4.58 -40.92 4.73
CA ALA A 168 4.39 -42.02 3.79
C ALA A 168 5.72 -42.72 3.47
N ALA A 169 6.80 -41.95 3.28
CA ALA A 169 8.14 -42.48 3.05
C ALA A 169 8.68 -43.25 4.28
N GLN A 170 8.45 -42.75 5.50
CA GLN A 170 8.80 -43.46 6.74
C GLN A 170 8.06 -44.80 6.86
N VAL A 171 6.75 -44.82 6.58
CA VAL A 171 5.94 -46.05 6.58
C VAL A 171 6.46 -47.07 5.55
N ALA A 172 6.78 -46.61 4.33
CA ALA A 172 7.34 -47.47 3.28
C ALA A 172 8.70 -48.06 3.70
N ARG A 173 9.58 -47.23 4.29
CA ARG A 173 10.87 -47.68 4.84
C ARG A 173 10.68 -48.77 5.89
N ASP A 174 9.78 -48.57 6.85
CA ASP A 174 9.53 -49.51 7.94
C ASP A 174 8.91 -50.84 7.44
N ALA A 175 8.17 -50.79 6.33
CA ALA A 175 7.65 -51.96 5.61
C ALA A 175 8.71 -52.67 4.73
N GLY A 176 9.89 -52.08 4.53
CA GLY A 176 10.92 -52.57 3.61
C GLY A 176 10.56 -52.37 2.13
N GLU A 177 9.64 -51.45 1.84
CA GLU A 177 9.25 -51.06 0.49
C GLU A 177 10.21 -49.98 -0.06
N PRO A 178 10.32 -49.80 -1.40
CA PRO A 178 11.06 -48.69 -1.97
C PRO A 178 10.48 -47.35 -1.52
N TYR A 179 11.33 -46.42 -1.12
CA TYR A 179 10.96 -45.07 -0.67
C TYR A 179 11.98 -44.05 -1.19
N ASP A 180 11.66 -42.76 -1.07
CA ASP A 180 12.60 -41.67 -1.34
C ASP A 180 13.43 -41.37 -0.09
N GLU A 181 14.73 -41.67 -0.15
CA GLU A 181 15.68 -41.48 0.94
C GLU A 181 15.84 -39.99 1.29
N GLU A 182 15.67 -39.07 0.33
CA GLU A 182 15.82 -37.62 0.54
C GLU A 182 14.72 -37.05 1.45
N LEU A 183 13.54 -37.67 1.51
CA LEU A 183 12.45 -37.25 2.39
C LEU A 183 12.65 -37.67 3.85
N VAL A 184 13.37 -38.78 4.07
CA VAL A 184 13.46 -39.42 5.38
C VAL A 184 14.78 -39.11 6.08
N GLU A 185 15.86 -38.93 5.33
CA GLU A 185 17.18 -38.59 5.88
C GLU A 185 17.43 -37.08 5.77
N PRO A 186 17.23 -36.30 6.85
CA PRO A 186 17.54 -34.88 6.81
C PRO A 186 19.05 -34.69 6.57
N PRO A 187 19.45 -33.70 5.77
CA PRO A 187 20.85 -33.50 5.42
C PRO A 187 21.72 -33.09 6.62
N TYR A 188 21.11 -32.57 7.70
CA TYR A 188 21.77 -32.13 8.93
C TYR A 188 20.82 -32.24 10.14
N ASP A 189 21.37 -32.59 11.31
CA ASP A 189 20.73 -32.79 12.64
C ASP A 189 19.91 -34.09 12.85
N ASP A 190 19.89 -34.55 14.12
CA ASP A 190 19.13 -35.73 14.59
C ASP A 190 17.61 -35.45 14.73
N ALA A 191 17.09 -34.39 14.08
CA ALA A 191 15.69 -33.99 14.16
C ALA A 191 14.82 -34.85 13.23
N ASP A 192 13.62 -35.23 13.67
CA ASP A 192 12.67 -35.95 12.83
C ASP A 192 12.05 -34.97 11.81
N PRO A 193 12.27 -35.14 10.50
CA PRO A 193 11.79 -34.21 9.48
C PRO A 193 10.25 -34.09 9.47
N TYR A 194 9.52 -35.12 9.90
CA TYR A 194 8.07 -35.06 10.04
C TYR A 194 7.64 -34.07 11.13
N VAL A 195 8.29 -34.16 12.29
CA VAL A 195 8.02 -33.26 13.42
C VAL A 195 8.33 -31.81 13.05
N GLU A 196 9.46 -31.57 12.38
CA GLU A 196 9.87 -30.23 11.97
C GLU A 196 8.85 -29.57 11.04
N GLU A 197 8.32 -30.29 10.05
CA GLU A 197 7.29 -29.75 9.15
C GLU A 197 5.97 -29.46 9.89
N LEU A 198 5.55 -30.32 10.84
CA LEU A 198 4.38 -30.04 11.67
C LEU A 198 4.59 -28.81 12.57
N ARG A 199 5.77 -28.67 13.19
CA ARG A 199 6.11 -27.50 14.02
C ARG A 199 6.11 -26.21 13.20
N TRP A 200 6.61 -26.27 11.97
CA TRP A 200 6.61 -25.12 11.07
C TRP A 200 5.19 -24.77 10.61
N ALA A 201 4.37 -25.75 10.25
CA ALA A 201 2.96 -25.54 9.93
C ALA A 201 2.17 -24.92 11.09
N GLN A 202 2.38 -25.41 12.33
CA GLN A 202 1.81 -24.82 13.53
C GLN A 202 2.17 -23.34 13.66
N TYR A 203 3.46 -23.01 13.56
CA TYR A 203 3.96 -21.62 13.66
C TYR A 203 3.30 -20.70 12.62
N LEU A 204 3.13 -21.18 11.39
CA LEU A 204 2.49 -20.42 10.32
C LEU A 204 1.00 -20.19 10.58
N LEU A 205 0.29 -21.19 11.11
CA LEU A 205 -1.13 -21.06 11.47
C LEU A 205 -1.34 -20.10 12.64
N ASP A 206 -0.50 -20.17 13.67
CA ASP A 206 -0.51 -19.20 14.78
C ASP A 206 -0.28 -17.78 14.25
N SER A 207 0.71 -17.61 13.38
CA SER A 207 1.00 -16.32 12.74
C SER A 207 -0.17 -15.82 11.88
N ALA A 208 -0.88 -16.72 11.20
CA ALA A 208 -2.07 -16.38 10.43
C ALA A 208 -3.23 -15.91 11.32
N ALA A 209 -3.44 -16.56 12.48
CA ALA A 209 -4.42 -16.15 13.47
C ALA A 209 -4.08 -14.75 14.03
N ASP A 210 -2.80 -14.44 14.26
CA ASP A 210 -2.36 -13.10 14.67
C ASP A 210 -2.68 -12.03 13.60
N GLN A 211 -2.46 -12.33 12.32
CA GLN A 211 -2.83 -11.39 11.23
C GLN A 211 -4.34 -11.16 11.17
N ALA A 212 -5.15 -12.22 11.36
CA ALA A 212 -6.61 -12.11 11.43
C ALA A 212 -7.05 -11.24 12.63
N ALA A 213 -6.37 -11.36 13.78
CA ALA A 213 -6.62 -10.52 14.95
C ALA A 213 -6.29 -9.04 14.69
N LEU A 214 -5.13 -8.75 14.08
CA LEU A 214 -4.76 -7.40 13.67
C LEU A 214 -5.74 -6.80 12.65
N ARG A 215 -6.34 -7.64 11.80
CA ARG A 215 -7.36 -7.21 10.83
C ARG A 215 -8.63 -6.76 11.54
N ILE A 216 -9.07 -7.48 12.56
CA ILE A 216 -10.20 -7.08 13.42
C ILE A 216 -9.92 -5.70 14.03
N GLU A 217 -8.72 -5.48 14.57
CA GLU A 217 -8.33 -4.18 15.14
C GLU A 217 -8.38 -3.05 14.10
N ALA A 218 -7.87 -3.29 12.90
CA ALA A 218 -7.89 -2.31 11.81
C ALA A 218 -9.32 -1.95 11.40
N LEU A 219 -10.21 -2.95 11.29
CA LEU A 219 -11.62 -2.75 10.96
C LEU A 219 -12.41 -2.05 12.08
N ALA A 220 -12.02 -2.26 13.33
CA ALA A 220 -12.64 -1.67 14.52
C ALA A 220 -12.13 -0.26 14.86
N ASP A 221 -11.29 0.35 14.00
CA ASP A 221 -10.74 1.68 14.27
C ASP A 221 -11.86 2.73 14.40
N PRO A 222 -11.89 3.55 15.48
CA PRO A 222 -12.95 4.53 15.69
C PRO A 222 -13.00 5.62 14.61
N ALA A 223 -11.91 5.85 13.88
CA ALA A 223 -11.93 6.75 12.73
C ALA A 223 -12.74 6.18 11.54
N CYS A 224 -13.01 4.88 11.53
CA CYS A 224 -13.86 4.22 10.54
C CYS A 224 -15.34 4.24 10.89
N THR A 225 -15.71 4.42 12.15
CA THR A 225 -17.12 4.54 12.53
C THR A 225 -17.62 5.95 12.16
N PRO A 226 -18.64 6.11 11.30
CA PRO A 226 -19.25 7.43 11.12
C PRO A 226 -19.76 7.90 12.49
N PRO A 227 -19.53 9.17 12.88
CA PRO A 227 -20.05 9.67 14.14
C PRO A 227 -21.57 9.44 14.15
N PRO A 228 -22.16 8.93 15.26
CA PRO A 228 -23.59 8.70 15.32
C PRO A 228 -24.27 10.00 14.94
N SER A 229 -24.94 9.97 13.79
CA SER A 229 -25.43 11.16 13.12
C SER A 229 -26.20 12.03 14.10
N ALA A 230 -25.77 13.28 14.23
CA ALA A 230 -26.54 14.33 14.86
C ALA A 230 -27.79 14.62 14.00
N GLY A 231 -28.80 13.75 14.06
CA GLY A 231 -30.23 13.99 13.78
C GLY A 231 -30.65 14.83 12.56
N GLY A 232 -29.84 14.98 11.52
CA GLY A 232 -30.12 15.88 10.40
C GLY A 232 -30.46 15.12 9.13
N GLY A 233 -31.75 14.90 8.90
CA GLY A 233 -32.27 14.24 7.70
C GLY A 233 -31.77 14.89 6.40
N GLY A 234 -31.20 14.08 5.52
CA GLY A 234 -30.78 14.49 4.18
C GLY A 234 -30.15 13.29 3.48
N GLY A 235 -30.91 12.69 2.56
CA GLY A 235 -30.66 11.37 2.00
C GLY A 235 -29.27 11.17 1.39
N GLY A 236 -28.68 10.03 1.74
CA GLY A 236 -27.46 9.50 1.15
C GLY A 236 -27.29 8.06 1.63
N GLY A 237 -28.08 7.14 1.08
CA GLY A 237 -28.15 5.73 1.46
C GLY A 237 -26.91 4.90 1.06
N GLY A 238 -25.71 5.35 1.42
CA GLY A 238 -24.47 4.59 1.23
C GLY A 238 -23.64 4.46 2.51
N GLY A 239 -24.17 4.91 3.65
CA GLY A 239 -23.50 4.81 4.95
C GLY A 239 -23.81 3.52 5.71
N GLU A 240 -25.07 3.06 5.65
CA GLU A 240 -25.53 1.84 6.32
C GLU A 240 -24.89 0.59 5.69
N ASP A 241 -24.99 0.44 4.37
CA ASP A 241 -24.37 -0.68 3.63
C ASP A 241 -22.85 -0.82 3.89
N ALA A 242 -22.14 0.30 4.04
CA ALA A 242 -20.69 0.29 4.26
C ALA A 242 -20.32 -0.08 5.71
N GLN A 243 -21.21 0.17 6.67
CA GLN A 243 -21.02 -0.22 8.05
C GLN A 243 -21.35 -1.70 8.24
N ASP A 244 -22.47 -2.16 7.67
CA ASP A 244 -22.88 -3.57 7.70
C ASP A 244 -21.80 -4.48 7.10
N ALA A 245 -21.26 -4.13 5.92
CA ALA A 245 -20.18 -4.89 5.29
C ALA A 245 -18.89 -4.98 6.14
N ARG A 246 -18.62 -3.98 7.00
CA ARG A 246 -17.46 -4.01 7.91
C ARG A 246 -17.72 -4.84 9.15
N ASP A 247 -18.93 -4.75 9.70
CA ASP A 247 -19.35 -5.57 10.83
C ASP A 247 -19.32 -7.06 10.41
N GLU A 248 -19.83 -7.40 9.23
CA GLU A 248 -19.71 -8.72 8.62
C GLU A 248 -18.24 -9.14 8.44
N ALA A 249 -17.40 -8.29 7.85
CA ALA A 249 -15.97 -8.60 7.68
C ALA A 249 -15.25 -8.83 9.02
N ARG A 250 -15.66 -8.12 10.08
CA ARG A 250 -15.12 -8.27 11.42
C ARG A 250 -15.57 -9.59 12.07
N GLU A 251 -16.83 -9.97 11.90
CA GLU A 251 -17.35 -11.26 12.37
C GLU A 251 -16.67 -12.43 11.65
N GLN A 252 -16.48 -12.33 10.32
CA GLN A 252 -15.72 -13.30 9.54
C GLN A 252 -14.28 -13.43 10.06
N ALA A 253 -13.59 -12.31 10.30
CA ALA A 253 -12.24 -12.34 10.84
C ALA A 253 -12.19 -12.97 12.25
N GLN A 254 -13.18 -12.73 13.11
CA GLN A 254 -13.29 -13.37 14.43
C GLN A 254 -13.51 -14.88 14.34
N GLN A 255 -14.27 -15.33 13.35
CA GLN A 255 -14.43 -16.75 13.07
C GLN A 255 -13.10 -17.36 12.61
N GLN A 256 -12.40 -16.69 11.67
CA GLN A 256 -11.09 -17.14 11.18
C GLN A 256 -10.05 -17.25 12.29
N VAL A 257 -9.98 -16.30 13.24
CA VAL A 257 -9.06 -16.40 14.40
C VAL A 257 -9.32 -17.67 15.20
N ARG A 258 -10.59 -18.03 15.42
CA ARG A 258 -10.96 -19.24 16.19
C ARG A 258 -10.58 -20.51 15.43
N GLU A 259 -10.94 -20.58 14.15
CA GLU A 259 -10.67 -21.75 13.30
C GLU A 259 -9.16 -21.99 13.12
N LEU A 260 -8.39 -20.93 12.86
CA LEU A 260 -6.94 -21.04 12.71
C LEU A 260 -6.25 -21.41 14.04
N GLY A 261 -6.73 -20.87 15.16
CA GLY A 261 -6.19 -21.22 16.48
C GLY A 261 -6.47 -22.67 16.88
N GLU A 262 -7.67 -23.19 16.58
CA GLU A 262 -8.00 -24.61 16.79
C GLU A 262 -7.12 -25.51 15.92
N LEU A 263 -6.99 -25.18 14.63
CA LEU A 263 -6.13 -25.95 13.72
C LEU A 263 -4.66 -25.92 14.14
N ALA A 264 -4.13 -24.77 14.56
CA ALA A 264 -2.76 -24.65 15.06
C ALA A 264 -2.54 -25.51 16.32
N GLN A 265 -3.51 -25.53 17.24
CA GLN A 265 -3.45 -26.37 18.44
C GLN A 265 -3.42 -27.86 18.05
N ASP A 266 -4.30 -28.30 17.15
CA ASP A 266 -4.36 -29.70 16.71
C ASP A 266 -3.05 -30.15 16.05
N VAL A 267 -2.46 -29.32 15.18
CA VAL A 267 -1.16 -29.59 14.55
C VAL A 267 -0.05 -29.65 15.60
N GLY A 268 -0.07 -28.77 16.60
CA GLY A 268 0.91 -28.77 17.68
C GLY A 268 0.81 -29.98 18.61
N GLU A 269 -0.40 -30.46 18.87
CA GLU A 269 -0.65 -31.70 19.61
C GLU A 269 -0.13 -32.91 18.83
N ALA A 270 -0.37 -32.95 17.51
CA ALA A 270 0.17 -33.99 16.63
C ALA A 270 1.71 -34.00 16.61
N ALA A 271 2.35 -32.83 16.49
CA ALA A 271 3.81 -32.72 16.55
C ALA A 271 4.38 -33.24 17.88
N THR A 272 3.75 -32.86 19.00
CA THR A 272 4.17 -33.28 20.34
C THR A 272 3.97 -34.79 20.56
N ALA A 273 2.90 -35.37 20.03
CA ALA A 273 2.64 -36.80 20.13
C ALA A 273 3.62 -37.63 19.28
N ALA A 274 4.03 -37.10 18.11
CA ALA A 274 5.06 -37.68 17.26
C ALA A 274 6.45 -37.65 17.95
N GLU A 275 6.85 -36.52 18.53
CA GLU A 275 8.10 -36.37 19.30
C GLU A 275 8.21 -37.39 20.45
N GLN A 276 7.09 -37.67 21.13
CA GLN A 276 7.07 -38.58 22.27
C GLN A 276 6.99 -40.06 21.85
N GLY A 277 6.80 -40.36 20.57
CA GLY A 277 6.54 -41.71 20.07
C GLY A 277 5.29 -42.36 20.68
N THR A 278 4.35 -41.55 21.19
CA THR A 278 3.16 -42.02 21.92
C THR A 278 1.97 -42.31 21.01
N SER A 279 2.09 -42.00 19.72
CA SER A 279 1.05 -42.19 18.72
C SER A 279 1.60 -42.93 17.50
N THR A 280 0.80 -43.84 16.95
CA THR A 280 1.00 -44.30 15.58
C THR A 280 0.79 -43.09 14.70
N PRO A 281 1.71 -42.77 13.78
CA PRO A 281 1.56 -41.57 12.99
C PRO A 281 0.24 -41.60 12.23
N SER A 282 -0.63 -40.65 12.57
CA SER A 282 -1.89 -40.39 11.89
C SER A 282 -1.67 -39.29 10.84
N PRO A 283 -2.47 -39.25 9.77
CA PRO A 283 -2.43 -38.16 8.81
C PRO A 283 -2.61 -36.81 9.52
N ALA A 284 -1.96 -35.78 8.99
CA ALA A 284 -1.91 -34.47 9.62
C ALA A 284 -3.35 -33.89 9.75
N PRO A 285 -3.72 -33.29 10.90
CA PRO A 285 -5.02 -32.64 11.02
C PRO A 285 -5.14 -31.53 9.96
N GLY A 286 -6.27 -31.50 9.25
CA GLY A 286 -6.54 -30.50 8.20
C GLY A 286 -6.05 -30.86 6.79
N SER A 287 -5.35 -31.98 6.60
CA SER A 287 -5.00 -32.50 5.26
C SER A 287 -6.16 -33.22 4.56
N GLY A 288 -7.33 -33.27 5.20
CA GLY A 288 -8.56 -33.81 4.64
C GLY A 288 -8.84 -33.18 3.28
N THR A 289 -8.78 -34.02 2.25
CA THR A 289 -9.03 -33.74 0.83
C THR A 289 -10.48 -33.35 0.57
N ASP A 290 -10.92 -32.20 1.08
CA ASP A 290 -11.71 -31.31 0.23
C ASP A 290 -10.69 -30.42 -0.47
N PRO A 291 -10.21 -30.80 -1.67
CA PRO A 291 -9.27 -29.96 -2.40
C PRO A 291 -9.86 -28.57 -2.46
N ALA A 292 -9.09 -27.56 -2.03
CA ALA A 292 -9.41 -26.18 -2.34
C ALA A 292 -9.75 -26.16 -3.84
N PRO A 293 -10.97 -25.73 -4.22
CA PRO A 293 -11.39 -25.79 -5.62
C PRO A 293 -10.28 -25.12 -6.43
N ALA A 294 -9.83 -25.76 -7.50
CA ALA A 294 -8.76 -25.22 -8.33
C ALA A 294 -9.07 -23.75 -8.62
N PRO A 295 -8.09 -22.85 -8.80
CA PRO A 295 -8.37 -21.42 -8.97
C PRO A 295 -9.45 -21.12 -10.03
N GLN A 296 -9.55 -21.99 -11.05
CA GLN A 296 -10.60 -21.97 -12.07
C GLN A 296 -11.99 -22.39 -11.54
N ASP A 297 -12.07 -23.38 -10.65
CA ASP A 297 -13.29 -23.81 -9.97
C ASP A 297 -13.76 -22.78 -8.94
N ALA A 298 -12.83 -22.12 -8.24
CA ALA A 298 -13.14 -21.02 -7.32
C ALA A 298 -13.65 -19.77 -8.06
N GLU A 299 -13.16 -19.51 -9.28
CA GLU A 299 -13.68 -18.45 -10.15
C GLU A 299 -15.03 -18.85 -10.77
N ALA A 300 -15.20 -20.11 -11.17
CA ALA A 300 -16.46 -20.64 -11.68
C ALA A 300 -17.57 -20.63 -10.62
N GLN A 301 -17.27 -20.99 -9.37
CA GLN A 301 -18.21 -20.88 -8.24
C GLN A 301 -18.59 -19.43 -7.96
N ARG A 302 -17.62 -18.50 -7.96
CA ARG A 302 -17.90 -17.06 -7.86
C ARG A 302 -18.80 -16.56 -8.99
N GLN A 303 -18.60 -17.04 -10.22
CA GLN A 303 -19.44 -16.66 -11.34
C GLN A 303 -20.84 -17.28 -11.27
N ALA A 304 -20.97 -18.51 -10.77
CA ALA A 304 -22.26 -19.17 -10.54
C ALA A 304 -23.08 -18.46 -9.46
N GLU A 305 -22.44 -18.09 -8.35
CA GLU A 305 -23.07 -17.35 -7.25
C GLU A 305 -23.49 -15.92 -7.68
N LEU A 306 -22.67 -15.26 -8.51
CA LEU A 306 -23.04 -13.99 -9.13
C LEU A 306 -24.21 -14.15 -10.11
N ALA A 307 -24.27 -15.24 -10.87
CA ALA A 307 -25.38 -15.53 -11.77
C ALA A 307 -26.68 -15.78 -10.99
N GLU A 308 -26.64 -16.55 -9.91
CA GLU A 308 -27.80 -16.83 -9.04
C GLU A 308 -28.30 -15.54 -8.37
N ARG A 309 -27.40 -14.69 -7.85
CA ARG A 309 -27.77 -13.38 -7.32
C ARG A 309 -28.40 -12.47 -8.39
N ASN A 310 -27.89 -12.51 -9.62
CA ASN A 310 -28.45 -11.73 -10.73
C ASN A 310 -29.83 -12.26 -11.16
N GLU A 311 -30.07 -13.57 -11.10
CA GLU A 311 -31.38 -14.17 -11.34
C GLU A 311 -32.38 -13.81 -10.24
N GLN A 312 -31.96 -13.82 -8.97
CA GLN A 312 -32.80 -13.37 -7.85
C GLN A 312 -33.13 -11.87 -7.94
N ALA A 313 -32.18 -11.04 -8.39
CA ALA A 313 -32.39 -9.61 -8.60
C ALA A 313 -33.34 -9.29 -9.78
N ASN A 314 -33.35 -10.13 -10.84
CA ASN A 314 -34.24 -9.95 -11.99
C ASN A 314 -35.59 -10.70 -11.87
N GLY A 315 -35.72 -11.64 -10.93
CA GLY A 315 -36.92 -12.47 -10.76
C GLY A 315 -38.09 -11.79 -10.03
N GLY A 316 -37.91 -10.58 -9.48
CA GLY A 316 -38.92 -9.88 -8.67
C GLY A 316 -39.92 -8.99 -9.44
N GLY A 317 -39.83 -8.90 -10.77
CA GLY A 317 -40.48 -7.83 -11.54
C GLY A 317 -41.29 -8.28 -12.76
N ALA A 318 -42.17 -9.29 -12.63
CA ALA A 318 -43.10 -9.65 -13.71
C ALA A 318 -44.54 -9.81 -13.19
N GLY A 319 -45.09 -8.71 -12.68
CA GLY A 319 -46.54 -8.52 -12.51
C GLY A 319 -47.02 -7.45 -13.48
N ALA A 320 -47.17 -7.81 -14.76
CA ALA A 320 -47.78 -6.96 -15.76
C ALA A 320 -49.32 -7.04 -15.64
N ASP A 321 -49.95 -5.90 -15.38
CA ASP A 321 -51.40 -5.71 -15.49
C ASP A 321 -51.66 -4.87 -16.76
N PRO A 322 -52.21 -5.44 -17.85
CA PRO A 322 -52.48 -4.70 -19.08
C PRO A 322 -53.87 -4.07 -19.04
N GLY A 323 -53.94 -2.78 -18.69
CA GLY A 323 -55.15 -1.96 -18.84
C GLY A 323 -55.27 -1.35 -20.26
N PRO A 324 -56.45 -1.39 -20.91
CA PRO A 324 -56.63 -0.94 -22.29
C PRO A 324 -57.08 0.52 -22.42
N GLY A 325 -56.61 1.19 -23.48
CA GLY A 325 -57.31 2.25 -24.24
C GLY A 325 -57.45 3.63 -23.58
N ASP A 326 -56.90 4.69 -24.17
CA ASP A 326 -57.52 5.39 -25.32
C ASP A 326 -56.80 6.71 -25.69
N ALA A 327 -56.78 6.92 -27.01
CA ALA A 327 -56.83 8.20 -27.74
C ALA A 327 -55.57 9.08 -27.96
N PRO A 328 -55.55 9.83 -29.10
CA PRO A 328 -54.33 10.31 -29.75
C PRO A 328 -54.15 11.84 -29.73
N GLY A 329 -52.89 12.29 -29.78
CA GLY A 329 -52.47 13.59 -30.29
C GLY A 329 -51.07 13.42 -30.90
N ASP A 330 -50.84 13.67 -32.19
CA ASP A 330 -50.64 15.02 -32.75
C ASP A 330 -49.68 15.81 -31.83
N GLY A 331 -48.44 16.10 -32.16
CA GLY A 331 -47.73 16.13 -33.42
C GLY A 331 -46.56 17.09 -33.19
N SER A 332 -45.33 16.74 -33.56
CA SER A 332 -44.30 17.74 -33.87
C SER A 332 -43.06 17.07 -34.44
N THR A 333 -42.91 17.27 -35.75
CA THR A 333 -41.70 17.09 -36.54
C THR A 333 -40.58 18.02 -36.06
N GLY A 334 -39.40 17.47 -35.80
CA GLY A 334 -38.18 18.23 -35.56
C GLY A 334 -36.95 17.37 -35.77
N GLY A 335 -36.53 17.26 -37.03
CA GLY A 335 -35.30 16.56 -37.43
C GLY A 335 -34.05 17.31 -36.96
N GLY A 336 -33.02 16.53 -36.62
CA GLY A 336 -31.68 17.02 -36.28
C GLY A 336 -30.72 15.85 -36.15
N THR A 337 -30.18 15.42 -37.28
CA THR A 337 -29.02 14.53 -37.37
C THR A 337 -27.75 15.27 -36.99
N GLU A 338 -27.05 14.81 -35.96
CA GLU A 338 -25.59 15.00 -35.81
C GLU A 338 -24.99 13.82 -35.01
N PRO A 339 -23.92 13.16 -35.51
CA PRO A 339 -23.17 12.17 -34.76
C PRO A 339 -21.91 12.79 -34.16
N GLY A 340 -21.70 12.66 -32.85
CA GLY A 340 -20.47 13.19 -32.25
C GLY A 340 -20.30 12.91 -30.76
N GLN A 341 -19.51 11.87 -30.47
CA GLN A 341 -18.52 11.77 -29.38
C GLN A 341 -18.94 11.94 -27.92
N GLY A 342 -18.50 10.96 -27.11
CA GLY A 342 -17.95 11.22 -25.78
C GLY A 342 -18.72 10.54 -24.66
N GLY A 343 -18.30 9.31 -24.33
CA GLY A 343 -18.78 8.61 -23.15
C GLY A 343 -18.48 9.37 -21.87
N THR A 344 -19.53 9.68 -21.13
CA THR A 344 -19.47 10.16 -19.75
C THR A 344 -19.42 8.95 -18.82
N ALA A 345 -18.23 8.63 -18.31
CA ALA A 345 -18.07 7.85 -17.10
C ALA A 345 -18.35 8.74 -15.87
N PRO A 346 -19.19 8.33 -14.91
CA PRO A 346 -19.39 9.10 -13.70
C PRO A 346 -18.36 8.73 -12.61
N GLY A 347 -17.83 9.75 -11.94
CA GLY A 347 -17.69 9.68 -10.48
C GLY A 347 -16.37 9.24 -9.86
N GLY A 348 -15.21 9.57 -10.44
CA GLY A 348 -13.95 9.54 -9.68
C GLY A 348 -13.89 10.71 -8.69
N ARG A 349 -14.17 10.48 -7.41
CA ARG A 349 -13.92 11.46 -6.34
C ARG A 349 -12.43 11.82 -6.34
N ARG A 350 -12.15 13.10 -6.56
CA ARG A 350 -10.80 13.68 -6.44
C ARG A 350 -10.47 13.79 -4.96
N TRP A 351 -9.34 13.22 -4.55
CA TRP A 351 -8.73 13.38 -3.23
C TRP A 351 -7.52 14.30 -3.35
#